data_AF-A0A5E4VYM3-F1
#
_entry.id   AF-A0A5E4VYM3-F1
#
_cell.length_a   1.000
_cell.length_b   1.000
_cell.length_c   1.000
_cell.angle_alpha   90.00
_cell.angle_beta   90.00
_cell.angle_gamma   90.00
#
_symmetry.space_group_name_H-M   'P 1'
#
loop_
_entity.id
_entity.type
_entity.pdbx_description
1 polymer ?
#
loop_
_entity_poly.entity_id
_entity_poly.type
_entity_poly.pdbx_seq_one_letter_code
_entity_poly.pdbx_strand_id
1 'polypeptide(L)'
;MFGIRGDEDLGGGTHLSFDLVNQFSVGTGAVQPPTKGLFGRNAWIGMNNERYGSLRLGNQYDFMIDALFFGRTDAALAVGGLYNFRAGPFQKLALPYNPPYASQFDWDRMSGQTVTNSVKYLSPSLRGLRFGATISARWASMPW
;
A
#
# COMPACT_ATOMS: atom_id res chain seq x y z
N MET A 1 -3.33 -12.28 -10.06
CA MET A 1 -2.70 -12.14 -8.73
C MET A 1 -2.82 -13.47 -8.04
N PHE A 2 -1.87 -13.81 -7.18
CA PHE A 2 -1.93 -15.02 -6.36
C PHE A 2 -1.42 -14.71 -4.96
N GLY A 3 -2.03 -15.30 -3.95
CA GLY A 3 -1.64 -15.06 -2.57
C GLY A 3 -2.48 -15.83 -1.58
N ILE A 4 -2.07 -15.73 -0.32
CA ILE A 4 -2.69 -16.37 0.83
C ILE A 4 -3.05 -15.27 1.83
N ARG A 5 -4.26 -15.36 2.37
CA ARG A 5 -4.74 -14.52 3.46
C ARG A 5 -5.23 -15.41 4.58
N GLY A 6 -5.07 -14.94 5.80
CA GLY A 6 -5.66 -15.55 6.97
C GLY A 6 -6.24 -14.50 7.91
N ASP A 7 -7.26 -14.92 8.64
CA ASP A 7 -7.88 -14.19 9.73
C ASP A 7 -8.19 -15.20 10.83
N GLU A 8 -7.70 -14.95 12.03
CA GLU A 8 -7.81 -15.83 13.18
C GLU A 8 -8.30 -15.01 14.38
N ASP A 9 -9.43 -15.43 14.96
CA ASP A 9 -9.95 -14.85 16.18
C ASP A 9 -9.11 -15.30 17.38
N LEU A 10 -8.46 -14.34 18.05
CA LEU A 10 -7.67 -14.59 19.25
C LEU A 10 -8.52 -14.43 20.53
N GLY A 11 -9.80 -14.08 20.40
CA GLY A 11 -10.71 -13.78 21.49
C GLY A 11 -10.67 -12.32 21.94
N GLY A 12 -11.65 -11.95 22.75
CA GLY A 12 -11.75 -10.59 23.31
C GLY A 12 -11.97 -9.48 22.26
N GLY A 13 -12.47 -9.86 21.07
CA GLY A 13 -12.65 -8.95 19.93
C GLY A 13 -11.35 -8.62 19.18
N THR A 14 -10.27 -9.39 19.41
CA THR A 14 -9.00 -9.24 18.71
C THR A 14 -8.85 -10.30 17.63
N HIS A 15 -8.59 -9.86 16.40
CA HIS A 15 -8.28 -10.75 15.28
C HIS A 15 -6.83 -10.57 14.86
N LEU A 16 -6.13 -11.68 14.64
CA LEU A 16 -4.86 -11.72 13.93
C LEU A 16 -5.13 -11.92 12.44
N SER A 17 -4.53 -11.10 11.59
CA SER A 17 -4.69 -11.21 10.14
C SER A 17 -3.34 -11.11 9.43
N PHE A 18 -3.22 -11.79 8.29
CA PHE A 18 -2.06 -11.70 7.42
C PHE A 18 -2.46 -11.70 5.94
N ASP A 19 -1.64 -11.08 5.11
CA ASP A 19 -1.83 -11.02 3.66
C ASP A 19 -0.48 -11.14 2.94
N LEU A 20 -0.32 -12.25 2.21
CA LEU A 20 0.84 -12.57 1.40
C LEU A 20 0.38 -12.66 -0.06
N VAL A 21 0.45 -11.56 -0.81
CA VAL A 21 -0.03 -11.48 -2.20
C VAL A 21 1.08 -11.04 -3.12
N ASN A 22 1.16 -11.73 -4.26
CA ASN A 22 2.01 -11.38 -5.37
C ASN A 22 1.22 -11.05 -6.65
N GLN A 23 1.85 -10.29 -7.53
CA GLN A 23 1.31 -9.98 -8.87
C GLN A 23 2.20 -10.63 -9.93
N PHE A 24 1.56 -11.06 -11.02
CA PHE A 24 2.21 -11.67 -12.17
C PHE A 24 1.76 -10.95 -13.44
N SER A 25 2.69 -10.76 -14.37
CA SER A 25 2.39 -10.31 -15.73
C SER A 25 1.58 -11.38 -16.46
N VAL A 26 0.45 -11.00 -17.03
CA VAL A 26 -0.44 -11.94 -17.74
C VAL A 26 0.23 -12.47 -19.03
N GLY A 27 1.00 -11.63 -19.72
CA GLY A 27 1.62 -12.00 -21.00
C GLY A 27 2.90 -12.82 -20.86
N THR A 28 3.61 -12.72 -19.73
CA THR A 28 4.93 -13.34 -19.55
C THR A 28 5.03 -14.25 -18.32
N GLY A 29 4.04 -14.27 -17.44
CA GLY A 29 4.09 -14.99 -16.16
C GLY A 29 5.12 -14.45 -15.17
N ALA A 30 5.86 -13.38 -15.52
CA ALA A 30 6.89 -12.81 -14.66
C ALA A 30 6.29 -12.16 -13.41
N VAL A 31 7.00 -12.25 -12.28
CA VAL A 31 6.63 -11.55 -11.04
C VAL A 31 6.68 -10.03 -11.24
N GLN A 32 5.68 -9.33 -10.71
CA GLN A 32 5.55 -7.88 -10.77
C GLN A 32 5.35 -7.30 -9.36
N PRO A 33 6.09 -6.23 -8.96
CA PRO A 33 7.23 -5.65 -9.67
C PRO A 33 8.47 -6.56 -9.63
N PRO A 34 9.30 -6.58 -10.68
CA PRO A 34 10.47 -7.47 -10.77
C PRO A 34 11.50 -7.21 -9.64
N THR A 35 11.51 -6.01 -9.08
CA THR A 35 12.44 -5.59 -8.02
C THR A 35 12.03 -6.03 -6.61
N LYS A 36 10.82 -6.56 -6.40
CA LYS A 36 10.30 -6.86 -5.06
C LYS A 36 10.17 -8.36 -4.73
N GLY A 37 10.55 -9.25 -5.64
CA GLY A 37 10.53 -10.70 -5.41
C GLY A 37 9.13 -11.25 -5.11
N LEU A 38 9.06 -12.42 -4.47
CA LEU A 38 7.80 -13.08 -4.12
C LEU A 38 7.06 -12.28 -3.03
N PHE A 39 5.75 -12.13 -3.18
CA PHE A 39 4.87 -11.34 -2.29
C PHE A 39 5.23 -9.85 -2.22
N GLY A 40 5.84 -9.31 -3.27
CA GLY A 40 6.25 -7.90 -3.33
C GLY A 40 5.10 -6.89 -3.29
N ARG A 41 3.85 -7.34 -3.53
CA ARG A 41 2.65 -6.50 -3.47
C ARG A 41 2.18 -6.32 -2.03
N ASN A 42 1.77 -7.38 -1.34
CA ASN A 42 1.46 -7.33 0.10
C ASN A 42 2.19 -8.49 0.78
N ALA A 43 2.90 -8.17 1.86
CA ALA A 43 3.45 -9.15 2.78
C ALA A 43 3.45 -8.57 4.19
N TRP A 44 2.34 -8.72 4.91
CA TRP A 44 2.20 -8.17 6.26
C TRP A 44 1.41 -9.11 7.18
N ILE A 45 1.64 -8.93 8.47
CA ILE A 45 0.85 -9.51 9.56
C ILE A 45 0.38 -8.38 10.48
N GLY A 46 -0.77 -8.53 11.11
CA GLY A 46 -1.27 -7.52 12.02
C GLY A 46 -2.40 -8.01 12.90
N MET A 47 -2.74 -7.17 13.87
CA MET A 47 -3.88 -7.37 14.76
C MET A 47 -4.90 -6.27 14.55
N ASN A 48 -6.17 -6.61 14.69
CA ASN A 48 -7.29 -5.67 14.65
C ASN A 48 -8.17 -5.89 15.88
N ASN A 49 -8.55 -4.80 16.55
CA ASN A 49 -9.49 -4.81 17.65
C ASN A 49 -10.34 -3.55 17.61
N GLU A 50 -11.65 -3.67 17.80
CA GLU A 50 -12.57 -2.52 17.74
C GLU A 50 -12.29 -1.44 18.79
N ARG A 51 -11.69 -1.80 19.93
CA ARG A 51 -11.35 -0.87 21.03
C ARG A 51 -9.96 -0.26 20.89
N TYR A 52 -9.01 -0.97 20.31
CA TYR A 52 -7.60 -0.54 20.26
C TYR A 52 -7.14 -0.11 18.86
N GLY A 53 -7.89 -0.46 17.81
CA GLY A 53 -7.56 -0.18 16.43
C GLY A 53 -6.82 -1.34 15.76
N SER A 54 -6.14 -1.03 14.66
CA SER A 54 -5.37 -2.02 13.90
C SER A 54 -3.88 -1.67 13.88
N LEU A 55 -3.03 -2.67 14.11
CA LEU A 55 -1.58 -2.56 14.00
C LEU A 55 -1.07 -3.61 13.01
N ARG A 56 -0.32 -3.18 11.99
CA ARG A 56 0.24 -4.05 10.95
C ARG A 56 1.74 -3.84 10.78
N LEU A 57 2.45 -4.93 10.52
CA LEU A 57 3.90 -5.00 10.36
C LEU A 57 4.24 -5.67 9.02
N GLY A 58 5.16 -5.08 8.25
CA GLY A 58 5.72 -5.70 7.05
C GLY A 58 5.75 -4.79 5.81
N ASN A 59 5.52 -5.39 4.64
CA ASN A 59 5.37 -4.73 3.35
C ASN A 59 3.88 -4.57 3.02
N GLN A 60 3.41 -3.34 2.99
CA GLN A 60 2.00 -3.01 2.81
C GLN A 60 1.87 -1.73 2.00
N TYR A 61 0.67 -1.45 1.50
CA TYR A 61 0.42 -0.18 0.82
C TYR A 61 0.79 1.01 1.69
N ASP A 62 1.08 2.13 1.07
CA ASP A 62 1.23 3.40 1.77
C ASP A 62 -0.01 3.74 2.63
N PHE A 63 0.16 4.53 3.68
CA PHE A 63 -0.96 4.97 4.52
C PHE A 63 -1.98 5.78 3.72
N MET A 64 -1.52 6.61 2.78
CA MET A 64 -2.40 7.44 1.97
C MET A 64 -3.36 6.59 1.16
N ILE A 65 -2.89 5.49 0.54
CA ILE A 65 -3.75 4.55 -0.22
C ILE A 65 -4.92 4.07 0.62
N ASP A 66 -4.62 3.62 1.85
CA ASP A 66 -5.62 3.07 2.74
C ASP A 66 -6.60 4.15 3.21
N ALA A 67 -6.09 5.32 3.57
CA ALA A 67 -6.89 6.42 4.11
C ALA A 67 -7.79 7.09 3.07
N LEU A 68 -7.29 7.28 1.84
CA LEU A 68 -7.95 8.10 0.81
C LEU A 68 -8.63 7.25 -0.26
N PHE A 69 -7.92 6.26 -0.82
CA PHE A 69 -8.48 5.44 -1.91
C PHE A 69 -9.43 4.39 -1.37
N PHE A 70 -8.96 3.52 -0.46
CA PHE A 70 -9.83 2.53 0.17
C PHE A 70 -10.84 3.18 1.13
N GLY A 71 -10.51 4.35 1.69
CA GLY A 71 -11.43 5.20 2.44
C GLY A 71 -12.50 5.92 1.60
N ARG A 72 -12.44 5.81 0.26
CA ARG A 72 -13.38 6.45 -0.69
C ARG A 72 -13.45 7.98 -0.60
N THR A 73 -12.36 8.61 -0.20
CA THR A 73 -12.21 10.07 -0.08
C THR A 73 -11.17 10.64 -1.06
N ASP A 74 -10.65 9.80 -1.96
CA ASP A 74 -9.79 10.20 -3.05
C ASP A 74 -10.55 11.09 -4.05
N ALA A 75 -10.12 12.35 -4.20
CA ALA A 75 -10.70 13.32 -5.13
C ALA A 75 -10.72 12.79 -6.58
N ALA A 76 -9.77 11.93 -6.94
CA ALA A 76 -9.69 11.34 -8.26
C ALA A 76 -10.86 10.37 -8.55
N LEU A 77 -11.39 9.70 -7.50
CA LEU A 77 -12.61 8.87 -7.61
C LEU A 77 -13.84 9.70 -7.97
N ALA A 78 -13.93 10.94 -7.48
CA ALA A 78 -15.09 11.81 -7.69
C ALA A 78 -15.12 12.43 -9.09
N VAL A 79 -13.94 12.75 -9.65
CA VAL A 79 -13.84 13.45 -10.94
C VAL A 79 -13.81 12.48 -12.12
N GLY A 80 -13.29 11.26 -11.94
CA GLY A 80 -13.18 10.27 -13.01
C GLY A 80 -12.25 10.71 -14.16
N GLY A 81 -11.93 9.79 -15.07
CA GLY A 81 -11.15 10.12 -16.29
C GLY A 81 -9.65 10.37 -16.05
N LEU A 82 -9.05 11.21 -16.90
CA LEU A 82 -7.59 11.39 -17.02
C LEU A 82 -6.90 11.84 -15.71
N TYR A 83 -7.64 12.49 -14.81
CA TYR A 83 -7.16 12.94 -13.49
C TYR A 83 -6.95 11.79 -12.48
N ASN A 84 -7.44 10.57 -12.76
CA ASN A 84 -7.14 9.37 -11.96
C ASN A 84 -5.74 8.81 -12.19
N PHE A 85 -5.06 9.22 -13.26
CA PHE A 85 -3.71 8.74 -13.54
C PHE A 85 -2.69 9.58 -12.78
N ARG A 86 -2.35 9.13 -11.57
CA ARG A 86 -1.12 9.55 -10.87
C ARG A 86 0.14 9.28 -11.70
N ALA A 87 0.00 8.37 -12.67
CA ALA A 87 0.92 8.04 -13.74
C ALA A 87 0.43 8.50 -15.14
N GLY A 88 -0.17 9.69 -15.27
CA GLY A 88 -0.79 10.19 -16.51
C GLY A 88 -0.03 9.84 -17.81
N PRO A 89 -0.73 9.69 -18.96
CA PRO A 89 -0.13 9.28 -20.24
C PRO A 89 0.79 10.33 -20.86
N PHE A 90 1.39 11.20 -20.05
CA PHE A 90 2.25 12.32 -20.42
C PHE A 90 3.59 11.86 -21.02
N GLN A 91 3.93 10.57 -20.90
CA GLN A 91 5.06 9.98 -21.63
C GLN A 91 4.93 10.16 -23.15
N LYS A 92 3.70 10.16 -23.70
CA LYS A 92 3.47 10.39 -25.14
C LYS A 92 3.47 11.87 -25.55
N LEU A 93 3.56 12.80 -24.59
CA LEU A 93 3.58 14.23 -24.86
C LEU A 93 5.01 14.78 -25.08
N ALA A 94 6.04 13.93 -24.94
CA ALA A 94 7.44 14.29 -25.19
C ALA A 94 7.90 15.58 -24.48
N LEU A 95 7.37 15.84 -23.28
CA LEU A 95 7.70 17.04 -22.51
C LEU A 95 9.19 17.03 -22.11
N PRO A 96 9.91 18.16 -22.27
CA PRO A 96 11.27 18.29 -21.76
C PRO A 96 11.33 17.97 -20.26
N TYR A 97 12.33 17.19 -19.83
CA TYR A 97 12.52 16.74 -18.43
C TYR A 97 11.43 15.82 -17.86
N ASN A 98 10.63 15.15 -18.70
CA ASN A 98 9.71 14.11 -18.25
C ASN A 98 10.48 12.82 -17.89
N PRO A 99 10.47 12.34 -16.64
CA PRO A 99 11.26 11.18 -16.22
C PRO A 99 10.90 9.90 -17.03
N PRO A 100 11.89 9.14 -17.53
CA PRO A 100 11.68 7.99 -18.43
C PRO A 100 11.11 6.73 -17.76
N TYR A 101 11.05 6.71 -16.43
CA TYR A 101 10.40 5.67 -15.64
C TYR A 101 9.25 6.32 -14.87
N ALA A 102 8.27 5.53 -14.43
CA ALA A 102 7.07 5.96 -13.72
C ALA A 102 7.30 6.63 -12.33
N SER A 103 8.18 7.63 -12.26
CA SER A 103 8.27 8.68 -11.24
C SER A 103 7.59 9.91 -11.83
N GLN A 104 6.29 9.88 -12.16
CA GLN A 104 5.23 10.15 -11.18
C GLN A 104 5.66 11.18 -10.14
N PHE A 105 5.14 12.39 -10.29
CA PHE A 105 4.93 13.27 -9.16
C PHE A 105 3.81 12.69 -8.29
N ASP A 106 4.04 11.52 -7.66
CA ASP A 106 3.15 10.86 -6.69
C ASP A 106 3.22 11.60 -5.34
N TRP A 107 3.00 12.92 -5.37
CA TRP A 107 3.09 13.80 -4.20
C TRP A 107 2.08 13.40 -3.12
N ASP A 108 0.96 12.82 -3.52
CA ASP A 108 -0.09 12.32 -2.63
C ASP A 108 0.16 10.88 -2.15
N ARG A 109 1.16 10.16 -2.71
CA ARG A 109 1.54 8.77 -2.35
C ARG A 109 0.45 7.75 -2.58
N MET A 110 -0.33 7.96 -3.62
CA MET A 110 -1.57 7.24 -3.93
C MET A 110 -1.44 6.37 -5.21
N SER A 111 -0.25 6.25 -5.80
CA SER A 111 0.02 5.39 -6.98
C SER A 111 -0.03 3.87 -6.71
N GLY A 112 -0.27 3.44 -5.47
CA GLY A 112 -0.26 2.02 -5.09
C GLY A 112 1.12 1.51 -4.72
N GLN A 113 2.01 2.41 -4.27
CA GLN A 113 3.33 2.02 -3.78
C GLN A 113 3.22 1.31 -2.43
N THR A 114 4.15 0.39 -2.21
CA THR A 114 4.24 -0.39 -0.98
C THR A 114 5.44 0.05 -0.17
N VAL A 115 5.25 0.19 1.14
CA VAL A 115 6.26 0.57 2.11
C VAL A 115 6.77 -0.69 2.80
N THR A 116 8.02 -1.04 2.54
CA THR A 116 8.69 -2.20 3.13
C THR A 116 9.16 -1.91 4.55
N ASN A 117 9.29 -2.94 5.38
CA ASN A 117 9.76 -2.82 6.77
C ASN A 117 9.01 -1.75 7.56
N SER A 118 7.69 -1.74 7.40
CA SER A 118 6.82 -0.71 7.96
C SER A 118 6.00 -1.21 9.13
N VAL A 119 5.71 -0.29 10.04
CA VAL A 119 4.69 -0.41 11.07
C VAL A 119 3.58 0.57 10.74
N LYS A 120 2.35 0.08 10.66
CA LYS A 120 1.16 0.88 10.39
C LYS A 120 0.17 0.74 11.52
N TYR A 121 -0.30 1.86 12.05
CA TYR A 121 -1.38 1.92 13.02
C TYR A 121 -2.58 2.71 12.47
N LEU A 122 -3.78 2.24 12.75
CA LEU A 122 -5.04 2.95 12.49
C LEU A 122 -5.91 2.86 13.75
N SER A 123 -6.42 4.00 14.20
CA SER A 123 -7.29 4.09 15.38
C SER A 123 -8.66 3.44 15.13
N PRO A 124 -9.38 3.08 16.21
CA PRO A 124 -10.82 2.87 16.14
C PRO A 124 -11.56 4.08 15.58
N SER A 125 -12.83 3.88 15.21
CA SER A 125 -13.75 4.97 14.87
C SER A 125 -14.16 5.73 16.14
N LEU A 126 -13.67 6.96 16.26
CA LEU A 126 -14.00 7.88 17.35
C LEU A 126 -15.07 8.86 16.86
N ARG A 127 -16.34 8.49 16.99
CA ARG A 127 -17.50 9.29 16.51
C ARG A 127 -17.36 9.69 15.02
N GLY A 128 -16.87 8.77 14.20
CA GLY A 128 -16.65 8.98 12.77
C GLY A 128 -15.24 9.47 12.40
N LEU A 129 -14.44 9.91 13.37
CA LEU A 129 -13.04 10.28 13.16
C LEU A 129 -12.12 9.08 13.29
N ARG A 130 -11.11 8.99 12.43
CA ARG A 130 -10.02 8.02 12.53
C ARG A 130 -8.71 8.72 12.23
N PHE A 131 -7.65 8.30 12.88
CA PHE A 131 -6.30 8.74 12.61
C PHE A 131 -5.38 7.53 12.54
N GLY A 132 -4.22 7.70 11.90
CA GLY A 132 -3.27 6.63 11.74
C GLY A 132 -1.93 7.16 11.29
N ALA A 133 -0.94 6.28 11.32
CA ALA A 133 0.41 6.58 10.90
C ALA A 133 1.06 5.33 10.31
N THR A 134 2.00 5.54 9.39
CA THR A 134 2.92 4.50 8.94
C THR A 134 4.34 5.00 9.08
N ILE A 135 5.18 4.20 9.72
CA ILE A 135 6.61 4.43 9.86
C ILE A 135 7.36 3.28 9.21
N SER A 136 8.51 3.55 8.59
CA SER A 136 9.37 2.52 8.00
C SER A 136 10.77 2.61 8.54
N ALA A 137 11.37 1.47 8.84
CA ALA A 137 12.76 1.39 9.27
C ALA A 137 13.64 0.90 8.12
N ARG A 138 14.79 1.54 7.94
CA ARG A 138 15.87 1.05 7.08
C ARG A 138 17.05 0.72 7.97
N TRP A 139 17.40 -0.55 8.05
CA TRP A 139 18.65 -0.96 8.65
C TRP A 139 19.78 -0.56 7.70
N ALA A 140 20.73 0.22 8.20
CA ALA A 140 21.99 0.40 7.49
C ALA A 140 22.70 -0.95 7.50
N SER A 141 23.06 -1.46 6.32
CA SER A 141 23.94 -2.61 6.23
C SER A 141 25.28 -2.23 6.87
N MET A 142 25.64 -2.90 7.98
CA MET A 142 27.01 -2.88 8.45
C MET A 142 27.89 -3.53 7.37
N PRO A 143 28.95 -2.85 6.89
CA PRO A 143 29.94 -3.49 6.06
C PRO A 143 30.73 -4.46 6.95
N TRP A 144 30.57 -5.75 6.71
CA TRP A 144 31.62 -6.74 6.94
C TRP A 144 32.52 -6.82 5.71
#